data_AF-A0A520X577-F1
#
_entry.id   AF-A0A520X577-F1
#
_cell.length_a   1.000
_cell.length_b   1.000
_cell.length_c   1.000
_cell.angle_alpha   90.00
_cell.angle_beta   90.00
_cell.angle_gamma   90.00
#
_symmetry.space_group_name_H-M   'P 1'
#
loop_
_entity.id
_entity.type
_entity.pdbx_description
1 polymer ?
#
loop_
_entity_poly.entity_id
_entity_poly.type
_entity_poly.pdbx_seq_one_letter_code
_entity_poly.pdbx_strand_id
1 'polypeptide(L)'
;MMNVDEAPWILPLAAIAVLLLIWLIYKRFFARGSSLENALAAIGFDHVEDLIIPSADEGEIQIDKLILTSKGLLILEIKDVQGTVFGSDKMQDWTVIAADRRYTFSNPQPALYDRIAAVRQIVRQVPVAGRVVFLDGADFTKGVPGMVCNVEELVAEFGEPDKAAAKFKIEAFTPHWELIRKASN
;
A
#
# COMPACT_ATOMS: atom_id res chain seq x y z
N MET A 1 -23.45 -47.34 -25.51
CA MET A 1 -23.23 -47.00 -24.08
C MET A 1 -21.87 -47.57 -23.71
N MET A 2 -20.83 -46.75 -23.56
CA MET A 2 -19.54 -47.22 -23.04
C MET A 2 -19.70 -47.45 -21.53
N ASN A 3 -19.43 -48.67 -21.08
CA ASN A 3 -19.41 -49.00 -19.66
C ASN A 3 -18.20 -48.32 -19.01
N VAL A 4 -18.42 -47.65 -17.88
CA VAL A 4 -17.36 -46.96 -17.12
C VAL A 4 -16.27 -47.95 -16.65
N ASP A 5 -16.56 -49.25 -16.69
CA ASP A 5 -15.67 -50.34 -16.28
C ASP A 5 -14.52 -50.64 -17.27
N GLU A 6 -14.56 -50.17 -18.52
CA GLU A 6 -13.51 -50.46 -19.52
C GLU A 6 -12.30 -49.49 -19.47
N ALA A 7 -12.38 -48.43 -18.66
CA ALA A 7 -11.32 -47.42 -18.60
C ALA A 7 -11.17 -46.80 -17.18
N PRO A 8 -10.65 -47.57 -16.21
CA PRO A 8 -10.52 -47.13 -14.81
C PRO A 8 -9.59 -45.92 -14.62
N TRP A 9 -8.79 -45.59 -15.63
CA TRP A 9 -7.88 -44.44 -15.65
C TRP A 9 -8.58 -43.11 -15.99
N ILE A 10 -9.84 -43.10 -16.46
CA ILE A 10 -10.56 -41.87 -16.77
C ILE A 10 -10.87 -41.07 -15.50
N LEU A 11 -11.21 -41.75 -14.39
CA LEU A 11 -11.51 -41.11 -13.11
C LEU A 11 -10.31 -40.36 -12.49
N PRO A 12 -9.11 -40.95 -12.36
CA PRO A 12 -7.95 -40.22 -11.86
C PRO A 12 -7.50 -39.12 -12.82
N LEU A 13 -7.62 -39.32 -14.14
CA LEU A 13 -7.26 -38.30 -15.13
C LEU A 13 -8.21 -37.09 -15.09
N ALA A 14 -9.51 -37.34 -14.90
CA ALA A 14 -10.50 -36.30 -14.65
C ALA A 14 -10.25 -35.58 -13.32
N ALA A 15 -9.88 -36.29 -12.25
CA ALA A 15 -9.52 -35.68 -10.97
C ALA A 15 -8.28 -34.77 -11.08
N ILE A 16 -7.25 -35.20 -11.81
CA ILE A 16 -6.06 -34.39 -12.08
C ILE A 16 -6.43 -33.16 -12.92
N ALA A 17 -7.27 -33.32 -13.95
CA ALA A 17 -7.74 -32.19 -14.75
C ALA A 17 -8.53 -31.17 -13.92
N VAL A 18 -9.38 -31.62 -12.99
CA VAL A 18 -10.11 -30.76 -12.05
C VAL A 18 -9.17 -30.06 -11.08
N LEU A 19 -8.19 -30.76 -10.52
CA LEU A 19 -7.18 -30.16 -9.64
C LEU A 19 -6.32 -29.12 -10.38
N LEU A 20 -5.94 -29.41 -11.63
CA LEU A 20 -5.24 -28.44 -12.49
C LEU A 20 -6.14 -27.25 -12.83
N LEU A 21 -7.44 -27.45 -13.09
CA LEU A 21 -8.38 -26.38 -13.34
C LEU A 21 -8.56 -25.50 -12.09
N ILE A 22 -8.76 -26.10 -10.92
CA ILE A 22 -8.84 -25.41 -9.63
C ILE A 22 -7.55 -24.65 -9.38
N TRP A 23 -6.39 -25.27 -9.60
CA TRP A 23 -5.09 -24.62 -9.46
C TRP A 23 -4.92 -23.46 -10.44
N LEU A 24 -5.35 -23.60 -11.70
CA LEU A 24 -5.31 -22.53 -12.70
C LEU A 24 -6.26 -21.39 -12.33
N ILE A 25 -7.45 -21.69 -11.80
CA ILE A 25 -8.42 -20.70 -11.30
C ILE A 25 -7.86 -20.00 -10.06
N TYR A 26 -7.35 -20.75 -9.08
CA TYR A 26 -6.69 -20.20 -7.89
C TYR A 26 -5.51 -19.32 -8.30
N LYS A 27 -4.64 -19.81 -9.19
CA LYS A 27 -3.51 -19.05 -9.70
C LYS A 27 -3.99 -17.81 -10.45
N ARG A 28 -5.05 -17.86 -11.24
CA ARG A 28 -5.56 -16.68 -11.96
C ARG A 28 -6.27 -15.68 -11.05
N PHE A 29 -6.92 -16.15 -9.99
CA PHE A 29 -7.61 -15.33 -9.01
C PHE A 29 -6.63 -14.67 -8.02
N PHE A 30 -5.63 -15.42 -7.56
CA PHE A 30 -4.59 -14.95 -6.63
C PHE A 30 -3.36 -14.32 -7.32
N ALA A 31 -3.09 -14.59 -8.60
CA ALA A 31 -1.96 -13.96 -9.33
C ALA A 31 -2.33 -12.64 -10.02
N ARG A 32 -3.59 -12.20 -9.94
CA ARG A 32 -3.88 -10.78 -10.11
C ARG A 32 -3.45 -10.10 -8.82
N GLY A 33 -2.19 -9.65 -8.77
CA GLY A 33 -1.71 -8.81 -7.69
C GLY A 33 -2.67 -7.64 -7.49
N SER A 34 -2.87 -7.23 -6.24
CA SER A 34 -3.82 -6.17 -5.92
C SER A 34 -3.48 -4.88 -6.69
N SER A 35 -4.47 -4.03 -6.97
CA SER A 35 -4.24 -2.71 -7.60
C SER A 35 -3.13 -1.95 -6.86
N LEU A 36 -3.13 -2.06 -5.53
CA LEU A 36 -2.09 -1.57 -4.64
C LEU A 36 -0.71 -2.18 -4.92
N GLU A 37 -0.56 -3.50 -4.99
CA GLU A 37 0.75 -4.13 -5.26
C GLU A 37 1.37 -3.65 -6.57
N ASN A 38 0.54 -3.55 -7.62
CA ASN A 38 1.00 -3.03 -8.91
C ASN A 38 1.40 -1.54 -8.81
N ALA A 39 0.64 -0.75 -8.06
CA ALA A 39 0.99 0.65 -7.79
C ALA A 39 2.28 0.78 -7.00
N LEU A 40 2.46 -0.01 -5.94
CA LEU A 40 3.69 -0.05 -5.14
C LEU A 40 4.90 -0.42 -6.01
N ALA A 41 4.75 -1.40 -6.89
CA ALA A 41 5.79 -1.77 -7.84
C ALA A 41 6.08 -0.67 -8.87
N ALA A 42 5.09 0.17 -9.22
CA ALA A 42 5.27 1.28 -10.15
C ALA A 42 5.98 2.50 -9.53
N ILE A 43 5.71 2.79 -8.25
CA ILE A 43 6.24 3.97 -7.55
C ILE A 43 7.54 3.69 -6.78
N GLY A 44 7.70 2.45 -6.30
CA GLY A 44 8.74 2.06 -5.37
C GLY A 44 9.97 1.46 -6.05
N PHE A 45 11.14 1.78 -5.48
CA PHE A 45 12.42 1.15 -5.78
C PHE A 45 12.88 0.25 -4.64
N ASP A 46 12.58 0.65 -3.40
CA ASP A 46 12.79 -0.13 -2.20
C ASP A 46 11.74 0.24 -1.15
N HIS A 47 11.55 -0.58 -0.13
CA HIS A 47 10.62 -0.32 0.98
C HIS A 47 11.12 -0.90 2.31
N VAL A 48 10.66 -0.29 3.39
CA VAL A 48 10.84 -0.76 4.77
C VAL A 48 9.45 -0.81 5.41
N GLU A 49 9.21 -1.85 6.18
CA GLU A 49 7.98 -2.06 6.94
C GLU A 49 8.31 -2.06 8.43
N ASP A 50 7.31 -1.73 9.26
CA ASP A 50 7.39 -1.77 10.73
C ASP A 50 8.60 -1.01 11.32
N LEU A 51 8.89 0.17 10.77
CA LEU A 51 9.96 1.03 11.26
C LEU A 51 9.53 1.72 12.55
N ILE A 52 10.31 1.54 13.62
CA ILE A 52 10.11 2.20 14.91
C ILE A 52 11.15 3.30 15.07
N ILE A 53 10.70 4.55 15.26
CA ILE A 53 11.57 5.71 15.46
C ILE A 53 11.32 6.30 16.85
N PRO A 54 12.36 6.62 17.63
CA PRO A 54 12.19 7.34 18.89
C PRO A 54 11.67 8.76 18.63
N SER A 55 10.61 9.13 19.35
CA SER A 55 10.04 10.48 19.36
C SER A 55 10.73 11.36 20.40
N ALA A 56 10.71 12.67 20.17
CA ALA A 56 11.30 13.65 21.08
C ALA A 56 10.59 13.71 22.44
N ASP A 57 9.30 13.31 22.50
CA ASP A 57 8.45 13.39 23.69
C ASP A 57 8.38 12.06 24.48
N GLU A 58 9.47 11.29 24.52
CA GLU A 58 9.57 9.99 25.22
C GLU A 58 8.59 8.90 24.73
N GLY A 59 8.28 8.88 23.43
CA GLY A 59 7.45 7.86 22.79
C GLY A 59 8.15 7.17 21.63
N GLU A 60 7.52 6.11 21.10
CA GLU A 60 7.92 5.46 19.85
C GLU A 60 6.90 5.81 18.76
N ILE A 61 7.38 6.19 17.58
CA ILE A 61 6.56 6.39 16.39
C ILE A 61 6.75 5.17 15.49
N GLN A 62 5.67 4.42 15.30
CA GLN A 62 5.63 3.31 14.36
C GLN A 62 5.21 3.81 12.97
N ILE A 63 5.97 3.38 11.97
CA ILE A 63 5.74 3.63 10.55
C ILE A 63 5.55 2.29 9.86
N ASP A 64 4.30 2.01 9.51
CA ASP A 64 3.89 0.72 8.94
C ASP A 64 4.57 0.46 7.59
N LYS A 65 4.67 1.49 6.74
CA LYS A 65 5.26 1.37 5.40
C LYS A 65 5.94 2.66 4.96
N LEU A 66 7.24 2.55 4.67
CA LEU A 66 8.07 3.60 4.10
C LEU A 66 8.63 3.13 2.76
N ILE A 67 8.54 3.96 1.73
CA ILE A 67 8.91 3.61 0.35
C ILE A 67 9.94 4.59 -0.17
N LEU A 68 10.99 4.07 -0.79
CA LEU A 68 11.93 4.85 -1.58
C LEU A 68 11.38 5.03 -3.00
N THR A 69 11.09 6.26 -3.38
CA THR A 69 10.57 6.65 -4.71
C THR A 69 11.59 7.51 -5.47
N SER A 70 11.36 7.77 -6.75
CA SER A 70 12.22 8.69 -7.52
C SER A 70 12.11 10.16 -7.05
N LYS A 71 11.11 10.49 -6.23
CA LYS A 71 10.86 11.84 -5.69
C LYS A 71 11.33 12.00 -4.24
N GLY A 72 11.81 10.94 -3.60
CA GLY A 72 12.22 10.92 -2.20
C GLY A 72 11.56 9.78 -1.43
N LEU A 73 11.37 9.98 -0.13
CA LEU A 73 10.72 9.00 0.73
C LEU A 73 9.22 9.25 0.85
N LEU A 74 8.45 8.16 0.84
CA LEU A 74 7.01 8.20 0.90
C LEU A 74 6.52 7.28 2.02
N ILE A 75 5.85 7.87 3.01
CA ILE A 75 5.14 7.14 4.05
C ILE A 75 3.73 6.86 3.54
N LEU A 76 3.33 5.59 3.55
CA LEU A 76 1.98 5.20 3.16
C LEU A 76 1.19 4.71 4.36
N GLU A 77 0.02 5.30 4.55
CA GLU A 77 -1.01 4.74 5.42
C GLU A 77 -2.15 4.22 4.55
N ILE A 78 -2.36 2.91 4.56
CA ILE A 78 -3.36 2.26 3.71
C ILE A 78 -4.65 2.07 4.51
N LYS A 79 -5.78 2.50 3.95
CA LYS A 79 -7.12 2.27 4.49
C LYS A 79 -7.92 1.45 3.50
N ASP A 80 -8.18 0.21 3.88
CA ASP A 80 -9.15 -0.64 3.20
C ASP A 80 -10.53 -0.44 3.81
N VAL A 81 -11.32 0.44 3.19
CA VAL A 81 -12.70 0.72 3.61
C VAL A 81 -13.60 0.69 2.39
N GLN A 82 -14.84 0.25 2.60
CA GLN A 82 -15.84 0.13 1.57
C GLN A 82 -17.04 1.02 1.94
N GLY A 83 -17.48 1.88 1.01
CA GLY A 83 -18.61 2.78 1.17
C GLY A 83 -18.23 4.25 1.25
N THR A 84 -19.18 5.08 1.69
CA THR A 84 -19.00 6.53 1.73
C THR A 84 -18.18 6.95 2.95
N VAL A 85 -17.05 7.61 2.70
CA VAL A 85 -16.19 8.19 3.73
C VAL A 85 -16.59 9.64 3.97
N PHE A 86 -16.95 9.93 5.22
CA PHE A 86 -17.22 11.26 5.71
C PHE A 86 -16.05 11.72 6.58
N GLY A 87 -15.14 12.45 5.95
CA GLY A 87 -13.92 12.97 6.58
C GLY A 87 -13.52 14.31 5.96
N SER A 88 -12.72 15.08 6.70
CA SER A 88 -12.08 16.31 6.22
C SER A 88 -10.80 16.58 7.01
N ASP A 89 -9.95 17.48 6.51
CA ASP A 89 -8.70 17.87 7.18
C ASP A 89 -8.91 18.41 8.59
N LYS A 90 -10.08 19.01 8.86
CA LYS A 90 -10.41 19.64 10.15
C LYS A 90 -11.13 18.71 11.12
N MET A 91 -11.60 17.55 10.67
CA MET A 91 -12.33 16.60 11.52
C MET A 91 -11.35 15.75 12.32
N GLN A 92 -11.62 15.57 13.61
CA GLN A 92 -10.83 14.68 14.47
C GLN A 92 -11.13 13.20 14.18
N ASP A 93 -12.39 12.87 13.90
CA ASP A 93 -12.82 11.52 13.59
C ASP A 93 -13.55 11.48 12.25
N TRP A 94 -13.31 10.41 11.49
CA TRP A 94 -13.92 10.13 10.20
C TRP A 94 -14.89 8.97 10.32
N THR A 95 -15.98 9.04 9.58
CA THR A 95 -17.04 8.02 9.60
C THR A 95 -17.16 7.37 8.25
N VAL A 96 -17.20 6.04 8.20
CA VAL A 96 -17.55 5.27 7.01
C VAL A 96 -18.98 4.77 7.13
N ILE A 97 -19.75 5.00 6.08
CA ILE A 97 -21.08 4.42 5.90
C ILE A 97 -20.97 3.37 4.79
N ALA A 98 -20.83 2.12 5.21
CA ALA A 98 -20.87 0.95 4.33
C ALA A 98 -22.31 0.47 4.14
N ALA A 99 -22.52 -0.48 3.23
CA ALA A 99 -23.85 -1.05 2.96
C ALA A 99 -24.45 -1.77 4.18
N ASP A 100 -23.61 -2.44 4.97
CA ASP A 100 -24.02 -3.29 6.10
C ASP A 100 -23.76 -2.66 7.48
N ARG A 101 -22.86 -1.67 7.56
CA ARG A 101 -22.44 -1.08 8.83
C ARG A 101 -21.99 0.37 8.72
N ARG A 102 -22.05 1.06 9.85
CA ARG A 102 -21.45 2.38 10.04
C ARG A 102 -20.43 2.31 11.16
N TYR A 103 -19.24 2.85 10.94
CA TYR A 103 -18.19 2.91 11.96
C TYR A 103 -17.39 4.20 11.84
N THR A 104 -16.74 4.57 12.94
CA THR A 104 -15.95 5.80 13.07
C THR A 104 -14.55 5.44 13.50
N PHE A 105 -13.56 6.13 12.94
CA PHE A 105 -12.15 5.98 13.28
C PHE A 105 -11.50 7.36 13.31
N SER A 106 -10.41 7.51 14.06
CA SER A 106 -9.71 8.80 14.14
C SER A 106 -9.08 9.18 12.81
N ASN A 107 -9.06 10.48 12.52
CA ASN A 107 -8.43 11.02 11.33
C ASN A 107 -6.95 10.59 11.29
N PRO A 108 -6.50 9.93 10.21
CA PRO A 108 -5.12 9.42 10.12
C PRO A 108 -4.09 10.53 9.86
N GLN A 109 -4.52 11.71 9.39
CA GLN A 109 -3.63 12.77 8.96
C GLN A 109 -2.72 13.35 10.06
N PRO A 110 -3.20 13.64 11.29
CA PRO A 110 -2.33 14.09 12.37
C PRO A 110 -1.18 13.12 12.67
N ALA A 111 -1.48 11.82 12.83
CA ALA A 111 -0.46 10.80 13.06
C ALA A 111 0.51 10.69 11.87
N LEU A 112 0.01 10.82 10.64
CA LEU A 112 0.85 10.84 9.44
C LEU A 112 1.80 12.04 9.42
N TYR A 113 1.37 13.23 9.86
CA TYR A 113 2.25 14.40 9.99
C TYR A 113 3.40 14.15 10.97
N ASP A 114 3.11 13.54 12.12
CA ASP A 114 4.13 13.22 13.13
C ASP A 114 5.17 12.23 12.57
N ARG A 115 4.71 11.20 11.85
CA ARG A 115 5.59 10.24 11.15
C ARG A 115 6.47 10.91 10.10
N ILE A 116 5.91 11.82 9.28
CA ILE A 116 6.68 12.60 8.30
C ILE A 116 7.76 13.43 9.01
N ALA A 117 7.41 14.09 10.11
CA ALA A 117 8.34 14.89 10.89
C ALA A 117 9.48 14.04 11.47
N ALA A 118 9.17 12.87 12.02
CA ALA A 118 10.15 11.93 12.56
C ALA A 118 11.16 11.46 11.50
N VAL A 119 10.69 11.01 10.33
CA VAL A 119 11.58 10.59 9.23
C VAL A 119 12.43 11.75 8.73
N ARG A 120 11.85 12.95 8.61
CA ARG A 120 12.58 14.15 8.19
C ARG A 120 13.76 14.48 9.10
N GLN A 121 13.65 14.24 10.40
CA GLN A 121 14.75 14.49 11.33
C GLN A 121 15.96 13.58 11.07
N ILE A 122 15.72 12.36 10.60
CA ILE A 122 16.77 11.38 10.25
C ILE A 122 17.43 11.75 8.92
N VAL A 123 16.63 11.93 7.86
CA VAL A 123 17.18 12.03 6.49
C VAL A 123 17.51 13.44 6.03
N ARG A 124 17.01 14.49 6.72
CA ARG A 124 17.22 15.94 6.54
C ARG A 124 17.18 16.54 5.12
N GLN A 125 17.97 16.02 4.18
CA GLN A 125 18.13 16.50 2.81
C GLN A 125 17.24 15.78 1.79
N VAL A 126 16.59 14.66 2.16
CA VAL A 126 15.69 13.93 1.28
C VAL A 126 14.25 14.41 1.46
N PRO A 127 13.51 14.71 0.38
CA PRO A 127 12.09 15.00 0.48
C PRO A 127 11.34 13.83 1.10
N VAL A 128 10.50 14.12 2.09
CA VAL A 128 9.61 13.13 2.72
C VAL A 128 8.19 13.61 2.51
N ALA A 129 7.37 12.75 1.91
CA ALA A 129 5.94 12.93 1.75
C ALA A 129 5.19 11.82 2.50
N GLY A 130 3.92 12.09 2.82
CA GLY A 130 3.01 11.06 3.31
C GLY A 130 1.70 11.10 2.57
N ARG A 131 1.12 9.93 2.34
CA ARG A 131 -0.20 9.76 1.72
C ARG A 131 -1.03 8.75 2.51
N VAL A 132 -2.29 9.10 2.72
CA VAL A 132 -3.31 8.16 3.17
C VAL A 132 -3.99 7.61 1.92
N VAL A 133 -3.74 6.33 1.62
CA VAL A 133 -4.23 5.67 0.42
C VAL A 133 -5.50 4.91 0.77
N PHE A 134 -6.62 5.31 0.16
CA PHE A 134 -7.85 4.55 0.24
C PHE A 134 -7.91 3.57 -0.93
N LEU A 135 -8.16 2.30 -0.63
CA LEU A 135 -8.33 1.28 -1.67
C LEU A 135 -9.67 1.45 -2.40
N ASP A 136 -9.82 0.72 -3.50
CA ASP A 136 -11.01 0.76 -4.34
C ASP A 136 -12.28 0.51 -3.51
N GLY A 137 -13.32 1.34 -3.73
CA GLY A 137 -14.60 1.24 -3.04
C GLY A 137 -14.85 2.26 -1.92
N ALA A 138 -13.88 3.15 -1.65
CA ALA A 138 -14.07 4.30 -0.77
C ALA A 138 -14.51 5.56 -1.55
N ASP A 139 -15.66 6.12 -1.19
CA ASP A 139 -16.22 7.31 -1.87
C ASP A 139 -16.22 8.55 -0.96
N PHE A 140 -15.55 9.62 -1.39
CA PHE A 140 -15.51 10.90 -0.68
C PHE A 140 -16.56 11.88 -1.23
N THR A 141 -17.61 12.15 -0.46
CA THR A 141 -18.75 12.97 -0.94
C THR A 141 -18.57 14.48 -0.72
N LYS A 142 -17.68 14.90 0.19
CA LYS A 142 -17.50 16.32 0.58
C LYS A 142 -16.16 16.92 0.13
N GLY A 143 -15.54 16.29 -0.86
CA GLY A 143 -14.17 16.58 -1.29
C GLY A 143 -13.15 15.69 -0.60
N VAL A 144 -12.01 15.51 -1.26
CA VAL A 144 -10.92 14.66 -0.79
C VAL A 144 -9.96 15.48 0.08
N PRO A 145 -9.65 15.05 1.32
CA PRO A 145 -8.68 15.73 2.18
C PRO A 145 -7.28 15.79 1.55
N GLY A 146 -6.46 16.78 1.92
CA GLY A 146 -5.25 17.12 1.16
C GLY A 146 -4.16 16.05 1.07
N MET A 147 -4.06 15.16 2.06
CA MET A 147 -3.10 14.03 2.04
C MET A 147 -3.72 12.70 1.67
N VAL A 148 -5.00 12.70 1.28
CA VAL A 148 -5.72 11.50 0.85
C VAL A 148 -5.62 11.36 -0.65
N CYS A 149 -5.39 10.14 -1.12
CA CYS A 149 -5.44 9.81 -2.53
C CYS A 149 -5.96 8.38 -2.73
N ASN A 150 -6.44 8.09 -3.92
CA ASN A 150 -6.68 6.70 -4.35
C ASN A 150 -5.41 6.09 -4.98
N VAL A 151 -5.47 4.81 -5.33
CA VAL A 151 -4.33 4.08 -5.91
C VAL A 151 -3.88 4.66 -7.25
N GLU A 152 -4.81 5.12 -8.09
CA GLU A 152 -4.49 5.70 -9.40
C GLU A 152 -3.78 7.05 -9.26
N GLU A 153 -4.27 7.91 -8.37
CA GLU A 153 -3.66 9.19 -8.01
C GLU A 153 -2.26 9.00 -7.41
N LEU A 154 -2.07 7.98 -6.59
CA LEU A 154 -0.76 7.62 -6.04
C LEU A 154 0.25 7.30 -7.14
N VAL A 155 -0.16 6.50 -8.14
CA VAL A 155 0.68 6.17 -9.31
C VAL A 155 0.90 7.40 -10.19
N ALA A 156 -0.11 8.22 -10.40
CA ALA A 156 0.03 9.46 -11.18
C ALA A 156 1.02 10.44 -10.50
N GLU A 157 1.01 10.48 -9.16
CA GLU A 157 1.88 11.37 -8.41
C GLU A 157 3.30 10.83 -8.23
N PHE A 158 3.50 9.56 -7.89
CA PHE A 158 4.81 9.00 -7.54
C PHE A 158 5.35 7.99 -8.56
N GLY A 159 4.57 7.65 -9.58
CA GLY A 159 4.98 6.74 -10.64
C GLY A 159 6.14 7.31 -11.44
N GLU A 160 7.06 6.44 -11.78
CA GLU A 160 8.24 6.78 -12.57
C GLU A 160 8.26 5.91 -13.84
N PRO A 161 7.88 6.47 -15.00
CA PRO A 161 7.82 5.71 -16.24
C PRO A 161 9.21 5.25 -16.72
N ASP A 162 10.27 5.97 -16.34
CA ASP A 162 11.65 5.60 -16.67
C ASP A 162 12.49 5.32 -15.41
N LYS A 163 12.41 4.06 -14.95
CA LYS A 163 13.20 3.57 -13.82
C LYS A 163 14.71 3.66 -14.05
N ALA A 164 15.17 3.64 -15.31
CA ALA A 164 16.60 3.74 -15.62
C ALA A 164 17.09 5.20 -15.46
N ALA A 165 16.32 6.18 -15.93
CA ALA A 165 16.61 7.61 -15.70
C ALA A 165 16.50 8.00 -14.22
N ALA A 166 15.62 7.35 -13.47
CA ALA A 166 15.45 7.58 -12.04
C ALA A 166 16.64 7.12 -11.18
N LYS A 167 17.50 6.24 -11.72
CA LYS A 167 18.65 5.68 -11.01
C LYS A 167 19.55 6.77 -10.40
N PHE A 168 19.81 7.85 -11.14
CA PHE A 168 20.62 8.96 -10.64
C PHE A 168 19.96 9.69 -9.46
N LYS A 169 18.63 9.87 -9.47
CA LYS A 169 17.89 10.48 -8.36
C LYS A 169 17.96 9.60 -7.11
N ILE A 170 17.86 8.28 -7.29
CA ILE A 170 17.89 7.29 -6.22
C ILE A 170 19.28 7.16 -5.60
N GLU A 171 20.33 7.21 -6.42
CA GLU A 171 21.71 7.19 -5.92
C GLU A 171 21.97 8.33 -4.92
N ALA A 172 21.37 9.51 -5.13
CA ALA A 172 21.44 10.62 -4.18
C ALA A 172 20.73 10.34 -2.84
N PHE A 173 19.67 9.52 -2.86
CA PHE A 173 18.90 9.16 -1.66
C PHE A 173 19.44 7.92 -0.94
N THR A 174 20.23 7.09 -1.63
CA THR A 174 20.73 5.81 -1.13
C THR A 174 21.47 5.92 0.22
N PRO A 175 22.39 6.89 0.44
CA PRO A 175 23.06 7.02 1.73
C PRO A 175 22.10 7.28 2.89
N HIS A 176 21.05 8.07 2.64
CA HIS A 176 20.04 8.42 3.64
C HIS A 176 19.05 7.28 3.87
N TRP A 177 18.73 6.52 2.82
CA TRP A 177 17.92 5.31 2.91
C TRP A 177 18.58 4.24 3.80
N GLU A 178 19.88 4.04 3.63
CA GLU A 178 20.65 3.09 4.45
C GLU A 178 20.73 3.50 5.93
N LEU A 179 20.64 4.81 6.25
CA LEU A 179 20.50 5.25 7.65
C LEU A 179 19.19 4.77 8.27
N ILE A 180 18.09 4.84 7.52
CA ILE A 180 16.79 4.36 7.98
C ILE A 180 16.80 2.84 8.15
N ARG A 181 17.36 2.10 7.19
CA ARG A 181 17.44 0.64 7.29
C ARG A 181 18.22 0.18 8.53
N LYS A 182 19.27 0.90 8.90
CA LYS A 182 20.02 0.65 10.14
C LYS A 182 19.22 0.94 11.40
N ALA A 183 18.31 1.91 11.36
CA ALA A 183 17.44 2.24 12.48
C ALA A 183 16.29 1.22 12.66
N SER A 184 16.00 0.44 11.62
CA SER A 184 14.92 -0.57 11.60
C SER A 184 15.30 -1.92 12.23
N ASN A 185 16.52 -2.10 12.74
CA ASN A 185 17.12 -3.39 13.06
C ASN A 185 17.63 -3.46 14.51
#